data_AF-A0A9P6IR67-F1
#
_entry.id   AF-A0A9P6IR67-F1
#
_cell.length_a   1.000
_cell.length_b   1.000
_cell.length_c   1.000
_cell.angle_alpha   90.00
_cell.angle_beta   90.00
_cell.angle_gamma   90.00
#
_symmetry.space_group_name_H-M   'P 1'
#
loop_
_entity.id
_entity.type
_entity.pdbx_description
1 polymer ?
#
loop_
_entity_poly.entity_id
_entity_poly.type
_entity_poly.pdbx_seq_one_letter_code
_entity_poly.pdbx_strand_id
1 'polypeptide(L)'
;LAPALPKKPVALNNAPKLPPKIPIEEDVHEFSQGLRTLIVPLRLLDRFLNIVRPNTIKNLETCGILAGVLSRNKLTVTTLIIPKQIATSDTCSTTNEDELFEFQNQRDLMTLGWIHTHPTQTCFMSSVDLHTHCSYQLMLPEAIAIVCAPKHDK
;
A
#
# COMPACT_ATOMS: atom_id res chain seq x y z
N LEU A 1 -6.14 35.14 15.76
CA LEU A 1 -7.19 35.32 14.74
C LEU A 1 -6.69 34.73 13.43
N ALA A 2 -7.41 33.79 12.82
CA ALA A 2 -7.05 33.29 11.49
C ALA A 2 -7.39 34.35 10.42
N PRO A 3 -6.55 34.53 9.39
CA PRO A 3 -6.81 35.48 8.31
C PRO A 3 -8.04 35.04 7.50
N ALA A 4 -8.83 36.01 7.05
CA ALA A 4 -9.99 35.76 6.23
C ALA A 4 -9.58 35.19 4.87
N LEU A 5 -10.24 34.12 4.44
CA LEU A 5 -10.05 33.54 3.12
C LEU A 5 -10.47 34.55 2.03
N PRO A 6 -9.73 34.64 0.92
CA PRO A 6 -10.09 35.49 -0.20
C PRO A 6 -11.42 35.05 -0.83
N LYS A 7 -12.19 36.02 -1.33
CA LYS A 7 -13.47 35.75 -2.00
C LYS A 7 -13.21 34.93 -3.28
N LYS A 8 -14.05 33.92 -3.50
CA LYS A 8 -14.03 33.10 -4.72
C LYS A 8 -14.15 34.02 -5.95
N PRO A 9 -13.31 33.85 -6.99
CA PRO A 9 -13.45 34.63 -8.22
C PRO A 9 -14.83 34.42 -8.82
N VAL A 10 -15.40 35.50 -9.37
CA VAL A 10 -16.63 35.42 -10.15
C VAL A 10 -16.31 34.63 -11.42
N ALA A 11 -17.04 33.54 -11.66
CA ALA A 11 -16.90 32.76 -12.88
C ALA A 11 -17.18 33.68 -14.08
N LEU A 12 -16.19 33.89 -14.94
CA LEU A 12 -16.42 34.50 -16.24
C LEU A 12 -17.26 33.53 -17.07
N ASN A 13 -18.44 33.98 -17.50
CA ASN A 13 -19.39 33.22 -18.32
C ASN A 13 -18.86 32.81 -19.72
N ASN A 14 -17.57 33.04 -20.00
CA ASN A 14 -16.91 32.76 -21.28
C ASN A 14 -15.93 31.58 -21.18
N ALA A 15 -16.13 30.66 -20.24
CA ALA A 15 -15.35 29.43 -20.19
C ALA A 15 -15.56 28.63 -21.50
N PRO A 16 -14.50 28.11 -22.13
CA PRO A 16 -14.63 27.23 -23.28
C PRO A 16 -15.54 26.05 -22.94
N LYS A 17 -16.45 25.68 -23.84
CA LYS A 17 -17.25 24.46 -23.67
C LYS A 17 -16.28 23.29 -23.53
N LEU A 18 -16.44 22.50 -22.46
CA LEU A 18 -15.69 21.26 -22.32
C LEU A 18 -15.90 20.41 -23.57
N PRO A 19 -14.85 19.71 -24.06
CA PRO A 19 -15.04 18.71 -25.10
C PRO A 19 -16.10 17.69 -24.65
N PRO A 20 -16.85 17.10 -25.59
CA PRO A 20 -17.81 16.05 -25.28
C PRO A 20 -17.10 14.95 -24.50
N LYS A 21 -17.74 14.46 -23.43
CA LYS A 21 -17.25 13.29 -22.69
C LYS A 21 -17.10 12.16 -23.71
N ILE A 22 -15.86 11.74 -23.93
CA ILE A 22 -15.59 10.50 -24.67
C ILE A 22 -16.30 9.41 -23.86
N PRO A 23 -17.20 8.62 -24.47
CA PRO A 23 -17.69 7.41 -23.83
C PRO A 23 -16.47 6.53 -23.61
N ILE A 24 -16.02 6.45 -22.36
CA ILE A 24 -15.14 5.37 -21.94
C ILE A 24 -16.07 4.16 -22.01
N GLU A 25 -15.90 3.31 -23.02
CA GLU A 25 -16.46 1.96 -22.95
C GLU A 25 -16.04 1.42 -21.59
N GLU A 26 -17.02 1.13 -20.73
CA GLU A 26 -16.74 0.52 -19.43
C GLU A 26 -15.93 -0.72 -19.73
N ASP A 27 -14.62 -0.66 -19.45
CA ASP A 27 -13.75 -1.81 -19.59
C ASP A 27 -14.41 -2.87 -18.72
N VAL A 28 -14.96 -3.90 -19.36
CA VAL A 28 -15.63 -5.01 -18.69
C VAL A 28 -14.49 -5.84 -18.11
N HIS A 29 -13.79 -5.26 -17.13
CA HIS A 29 -12.76 -5.95 -16.40
C HIS A 29 -13.39 -7.23 -15.82
N GLU A 30 -12.60 -8.30 -15.82
CA GLU A 30 -12.82 -9.64 -15.28
C GLU A 30 -13.31 -9.71 -13.81
N PHE A 31 -13.74 -8.60 -13.20
CA PHE A 31 -14.32 -8.50 -11.86
C PHE A 31 -15.83 -8.70 -11.83
N SER A 32 -16.41 -9.47 -12.77
CA SER A 32 -17.84 -9.77 -12.78
C SER A 32 -18.34 -10.45 -11.48
N GLN A 33 -17.42 -10.95 -10.63
CA GLN A 33 -17.69 -11.51 -9.31
C GLN A 33 -17.16 -10.67 -8.12
N GLY A 34 -16.62 -9.47 -8.36
CA GLY A 34 -16.04 -8.60 -7.32
C GLY A 34 -14.69 -9.07 -6.76
N LEU A 35 -14.18 -8.36 -5.75
CA LEU A 35 -12.93 -8.70 -5.06
C LEU A 35 -13.15 -9.79 -4.00
N ARG A 36 -12.24 -10.76 -3.93
CA ARG A 36 -12.25 -11.80 -2.87
C ARG A 36 -11.99 -11.17 -1.50
N THR A 37 -12.47 -11.82 -0.44
CA THR A 37 -12.18 -11.40 0.94
C THR A 37 -10.71 -11.67 1.27
N LEU A 38 -10.00 -10.66 1.76
CA LEU A 38 -8.66 -10.76 2.32
C LEU A 38 -8.70 -10.60 3.84
N ILE A 39 -8.24 -11.63 4.56
CA ILE A 39 -8.21 -11.68 6.02
C ILE A 39 -6.80 -11.32 6.51
N VAL A 40 -6.71 -10.28 7.34
CA VAL A 40 -5.47 -9.82 7.98
C VAL A 40 -5.53 -10.11 9.49
N PRO A 41 -4.52 -10.76 10.09
CA PRO A 41 -4.48 -10.97 11.53
C PRO A 41 -4.48 -9.65 12.32
N LEU A 42 -5.32 -9.55 13.35
CA LEU A 42 -5.45 -8.33 14.17
C LEU A 42 -4.13 -7.86 14.80
N ARG A 43 -3.27 -8.81 15.21
CA ARG A 43 -1.97 -8.52 15.83
C ARG A 43 -0.85 -8.22 14.83
N LEU A 44 -1.15 -8.15 13.53
CA LEU A 44 -0.12 -7.97 12.50
C LEU A 44 0.61 -6.64 12.66
N LEU A 45 -0.12 -5.54 12.86
CA LEU A 45 0.45 -4.19 12.99
C LEU A 45 1.37 -4.09 14.22
N ASP A 46 0.89 -4.51 15.39
CA ASP A 46 1.67 -4.49 16.62
C ASP A 46 2.96 -5.31 16.50
N ARG A 47 2.87 -6.51 15.90
CA ARG A 47 4.04 -7.37 15.71
C ARG A 47 5.03 -6.77 14.72
N PHE A 48 4.55 -6.22 13.61
CA PHE A 48 5.37 -5.54 12.62
C PHE A 48 6.12 -4.37 13.26
N LEU A 49 5.41 -3.45 13.92
CA LEU A 49 6.00 -2.29 14.60
C LEU A 49 7.03 -2.68 15.67
N ASN A 50 6.78 -3.76 16.41
CA ASN A 50 7.75 -4.27 17.37
C ASN A 50 9.03 -4.79 16.71
N ILE A 51 8.93 -5.50 15.58
CA ILE A 51 10.08 -6.02 14.83
C ILE A 51 10.92 -4.87 14.25
N VAL A 52 10.27 -3.87 13.66
CA VAL A 52 10.95 -2.78 12.92
C VAL A 52 11.32 -1.58 13.80
N ARG A 53 10.96 -1.60 15.08
CA ARG A 53 11.23 -0.53 16.07
C ARG A 53 12.66 0.02 16.02
N PRO A 54 13.74 -0.79 15.91
CA PRO A 54 15.11 -0.26 15.87
C PRO A 54 15.36 0.69 14.68
N ASN A 55 14.73 0.43 13.53
CA ASN A 55 14.83 1.29 12.35
C ASN A 55 13.94 2.52 12.51
N THR A 56 12.71 2.33 13.00
CA THR A 56 11.77 3.44 13.23
C THR A 56 12.35 4.50 14.17
N ILE A 57 13.05 4.11 15.25
CA ILE A 57 13.71 5.05 16.17
C ILE A 57 14.83 5.84 15.47
N LYS A 58 15.50 5.24 14.48
CA LYS A 58 16.57 5.88 13.69
C LYS A 58 16.03 6.70 12.52
N ASN A 59 14.72 6.91 12.43
CA ASN A 59 14.07 7.56 11.29
C ASN A 59 14.40 6.84 9.96
N LEU A 60 14.33 5.51 9.97
CA LEU A 60 14.47 4.68 8.79
C LEU A 60 13.16 3.95 8.53
N GLU A 61 12.67 4.02 7.30
CA GLU A 61 11.53 3.22 6.87
C GLU A 61 11.89 1.74 6.85
N THR A 62 10.89 0.87 6.96
CA THR A 62 11.08 -0.57 6.81
C THR A 62 9.81 -1.13 6.19
N CYS A 63 9.94 -2.03 5.22
CA CYS A 63 8.84 -2.77 4.63
C CYS A 63 8.85 -4.24 5.03
N GLY A 64 7.67 -4.85 4.93
CA GLY A 64 7.44 -6.27 5.01
C GLY A 64 6.44 -6.72 3.95
N ILE A 65 6.54 -7.97 3.54
CA ILE A 65 5.62 -8.60 2.59
C ILE A 65 4.55 -9.35 3.36
N LEU A 66 3.29 -9.12 2.98
CA LEU A 66 2.14 -9.85 3.51
C LEU A 66 1.97 -11.10 2.66
N ALA A 67 2.41 -12.23 3.19
CA ALA A 67 2.37 -13.52 2.51
C ALA A 67 1.26 -14.41 3.10
N GLY A 68 0.62 -15.21 2.26
CA GLY A 68 -0.55 -15.96 2.68
C GLY A 68 -1.03 -17.01 1.69
N VAL A 69 -2.24 -17.51 1.94
CA VAL A 69 -2.82 -18.62 1.19
C VAL A 69 -4.23 -18.29 0.70
N LEU A 70 -4.62 -18.86 -0.43
CA LEU A 70 -5.98 -18.84 -0.94
C LEU A 70 -6.69 -20.15 -0.56
N SER A 71 -7.80 -20.05 0.17
CA SER A 71 -8.64 -21.22 0.49
C SER A 71 -10.12 -20.85 0.49
N ARG A 72 -10.96 -21.68 -0.14
CA ARG A 72 -12.42 -21.48 -0.22
C ARG A 72 -12.80 -20.05 -0.66
N ASN A 73 -12.13 -19.56 -1.70
CA ASN A 73 -12.30 -18.21 -2.25
C ASN A 73 -12.01 -17.06 -1.26
N LYS A 74 -11.17 -17.30 -0.25
CA LYS A 74 -10.70 -16.29 0.72
C LYS A 74 -9.18 -16.28 0.77
N LEU A 75 -8.61 -15.08 0.68
CA LEU A 75 -7.19 -14.83 0.86
C LEU A 75 -6.93 -14.61 2.36
N THR A 76 -5.95 -15.29 2.94
CA THR A 76 -5.61 -15.11 4.36
C THR A 76 -4.12 -14.86 4.50
N VAL A 77 -3.76 -13.72 5.08
CA VAL A 77 -2.37 -13.42 5.46
C VAL A 77 -1.98 -14.31 6.63
N THR A 78 -0.99 -15.18 6.40
CA THR A 78 -0.49 -16.12 7.42
C THR A 78 0.92 -15.79 7.86
N THR A 79 1.69 -15.11 7.01
CA THR A 79 3.12 -14.92 7.17
C THR A 79 3.48 -13.45 6.89
N LEU A 80 4.18 -12.82 7.82
CA LEU A 80 4.83 -11.53 7.60
C LEU A 80 6.30 -11.80 7.32
N ILE A 81 6.77 -11.44 6.12
CA ILE A 81 8.17 -11.61 5.72
C ILE A 81 8.85 -10.25 5.78
N ILE A 82 9.96 -10.14 6.50
CA ILE A 82 10.81 -8.93 6.47
C ILE A 82 11.97 -9.21 5.50
N PRO A 83 11.89 -8.73 4.25
CA PRO A 83 12.91 -9.01 3.26
C PRO A 83 14.21 -8.24 3.56
N LYS A 84 15.30 -8.71 2.96
CA LYS A 84 16.52 -7.89 2.83
C LYS A 84 16.17 -6.61 2.08
N GLN A 85 16.55 -5.47 2.63
CA GLN A 85 16.13 -4.18 2.12
C GLN A 85 17.14 -3.08 2.47
N ILE A 86 17.17 -2.02 1.67
CA ILE A 86 17.84 -0.76 1.96
C ILE A 86 16.78 0.25 2.37
N ALA A 87 17.07 0.99 3.44
CA ALA A 87 16.15 1.97 4.02
C ALA A 87 16.79 3.37 4.03
N THR A 88 15.95 4.37 3.77
CA THR A 88 16.21 5.79 4.02
C THR A 88 15.11 6.34 4.95
N SER A 89 15.07 7.65 5.17
CA SER A 89 14.01 8.29 5.95
C SER A 89 12.65 8.33 5.27
N ASP A 90 12.61 8.13 3.95
CA ASP A 90 11.43 8.34 3.11
C ASP A 90 11.23 7.23 2.07
N THR A 91 12.08 6.19 2.09
CA THR A 91 11.95 5.02 1.23
C THR A 91 12.48 3.76 1.89
N CYS A 92 11.91 2.62 1.54
CA CYS A 92 12.49 1.30 1.75
C CYS A 92 12.35 0.45 0.47
N SER A 93 13.40 -0.24 0.07
CA SER A 93 13.42 -1.04 -1.15
C SER A 93 14.09 -2.38 -0.90
N THR A 94 13.49 -3.46 -1.42
CA THR A 94 14.04 -4.82 -1.33
C THR A 94 15.35 -4.94 -2.11
N THR A 95 16.26 -5.77 -1.63
CA THR A 95 17.61 -5.95 -2.23
C THR A 95 18.06 -7.40 -2.23
N ASN A 96 17.15 -8.33 -2.53
CA ASN A 96 17.42 -9.74 -2.85
C ASN A 96 16.09 -10.48 -3.12
N GLU A 97 15.38 -10.09 -4.16
CA GLU A 97 14.04 -10.59 -4.49
C GLU A 97 14.02 -12.10 -4.78
N ASP A 98 15.13 -12.65 -5.28
CA ASP A 98 15.26 -14.09 -5.56
C ASP A 98 15.13 -14.95 -4.29
N GLU A 99 15.72 -14.50 -3.17
CA GLU A 99 15.62 -15.20 -1.88
C GLU A 99 14.20 -15.10 -1.30
N LEU A 100 13.55 -13.95 -1.45
CA LEU A 100 12.16 -13.76 -1.07
C LEU A 100 11.25 -14.71 -1.89
N PHE A 101 11.45 -14.74 -3.19
CA PHE A 101 10.70 -15.61 -4.10
C PHE A 101 10.89 -17.09 -3.74
N GLU A 102 12.14 -17.54 -3.55
CA GLU A 102 12.43 -18.93 -3.19
C GLU A 102 11.80 -19.30 -1.83
N PHE A 103 11.88 -18.42 -0.83
CA PHE A 103 11.25 -18.63 0.47
C PHE A 103 9.73 -18.82 0.36
N GLN A 104 9.07 -17.99 -0.47
CA GLN A 104 7.63 -18.05 -0.71
C GLN A 104 7.24 -19.30 -1.49
N ASN A 105 7.96 -19.60 -2.57
CA ASN A 105 7.71 -20.73 -3.46
C ASN A 105 7.82 -22.08 -2.72
N GLN A 106 8.85 -22.26 -1.90
CA GLN A 106 9.02 -23.47 -1.08
C GLN A 106 7.90 -23.72 -0.05
N ARG A 107 7.08 -22.71 0.23
CA ARG A 107 6.02 -22.73 1.25
C ARG A 107 4.63 -22.50 0.68
N ASP A 108 4.50 -22.45 -0.64
CA ASP A 108 3.25 -22.16 -1.35
C ASP A 108 2.58 -20.85 -0.87
N LEU A 109 3.39 -19.82 -0.60
CA LEU A 109 2.92 -18.53 -0.08
C LEU A 109 2.72 -17.50 -1.18
N MET A 110 1.48 -17.05 -1.36
CA MET A 110 1.13 -15.95 -2.25
C MET A 110 1.48 -14.60 -1.63
N THR A 111 1.92 -13.65 -2.45
CA THR A 111 2.03 -12.25 -2.04
C THR A 111 0.65 -11.60 -2.08
N LEU A 112 0.16 -11.18 -0.91
CA LEU A 112 -1.18 -10.60 -0.72
C LEU A 112 -1.13 -9.07 -0.53
N GLY A 113 0.06 -8.49 -0.54
CA GLY A 113 0.27 -7.08 -0.28
C GLY A 113 1.58 -6.84 0.48
N TRP A 114 1.70 -5.64 1.02
CA TRP A 114 2.89 -5.21 1.75
C TRP A 114 2.50 -4.23 2.86
N ILE A 115 3.43 -4.05 3.79
CA ILE A 115 3.30 -3.15 4.93
C ILE A 115 4.60 -2.37 5.06
N HIS A 116 4.53 -1.06 5.33
CA HIS A 116 5.72 -0.26 5.61
C HIS A 116 5.46 0.79 6.69
N THR A 117 6.54 1.34 7.23
CA THR A 117 6.46 2.43 8.22
C THR A 117 6.75 3.78 7.59
N HIS A 118 6.00 4.79 8.00
CA HIS A 118 6.37 6.19 7.97
C HIS A 118 6.79 6.62 9.38
N PRO A 119 8.10 6.63 9.73
CA PRO A 119 8.54 6.91 11.09
C PRO A 119 8.13 8.30 11.60
N THR A 120 7.99 9.28 10.70
CA THR A 120 7.66 10.67 11.08
C THR A 120 6.53 11.29 10.29
N GLN A 121 6.34 10.83 9.06
CA GLN A 121 5.35 11.30 8.13
C GLN A 121 3.96 10.80 8.56
N THR A 122 2.91 11.46 8.09
CA THR A 122 1.52 11.04 8.37
C THR A 122 1.19 9.74 7.63
N CYS A 123 0.05 9.12 7.97
CA CYS A 123 -0.44 7.94 7.27
C CYS A 123 -1.04 8.33 5.91
N PHE A 124 -0.28 8.17 4.83
CA PHE A 124 -0.72 8.34 3.44
C PHE A 124 0.14 7.46 2.52
N MET A 125 -0.28 7.26 1.28
CA MET A 125 0.55 6.61 0.25
C MET A 125 1.33 7.68 -0.51
N SER A 126 2.66 7.64 -0.44
CA SER A 126 3.54 8.50 -1.24
C SER A 126 3.46 8.16 -2.74
N SER A 127 4.04 9.01 -3.61
CA SER A 127 4.15 8.69 -5.04
C SER A 127 4.93 7.40 -5.28
N VAL A 128 5.99 7.17 -4.50
CA VAL A 128 6.80 5.94 -4.55
C VAL A 128 5.94 4.75 -4.13
N ASP A 129 5.16 4.88 -3.06
CA ASP A 129 4.29 3.81 -2.57
C ASP A 129 3.21 3.45 -3.60
N LEU A 130 2.61 4.45 -4.25
CA LEU A 130 1.62 4.24 -5.31
C LEU A 130 2.23 3.50 -6.51
N HIS A 131 3.44 3.89 -6.94
CA HIS A 131 4.13 3.20 -8.03
C HIS A 131 4.48 1.76 -7.66
N THR A 132 5.00 1.53 -6.46
CA THR A 132 5.28 0.18 -5.95
C THR A 132 4.00 -0.65 -5.88
N HIS A 133 2.92 -0.09 -5.32
CA HIS A 133 1.67 -0.82 -5.11
C HIS A 133 0.95 -1.17 -6.42
N CYS A 134 1.08 -0.32 -7.46
CA CYS A 134 0.51 -0.57 -8.77
C CYS A 134 0.88 -1.97 -9.31
N SER A 135 2.15 -2.36 -9.21
CA SER A 135 2.60 -3.69 -9.65
C SER A 135 1.95 -4.83 -8.85
N TYR A 136 1.82 -4.67 -7.53
CA TYR A 136 1.13 -5.67 -6.71
C TYR A 136 -0.35 -5.82 -7.10
N GLN A 137 -1.04 -4.70 -7.31
CA GLN A 137 -2.47 -4.72 -7.62
C GLN A 137 -2.79 -5.20 -9.04
N LEU A 138 -1.85 -5.01 -9.99
CA LEU A 138 -1.92 -5.62 -11.32
C LEU A 138 -1.80 -7.16 -11.26
N MET A 139 -0.97 -7.70 -10.36
CA MET A 139 -0.80 -9.14 -10.19
C MET A 139 -1.90 -9.78 -9.35
N LEU A 140 -2.41 -9.06 -8.35
CA LEU A 140 -3.47 -9.49 -7.46
C LEU A 140 -4.38 -8.30 -7.17
N PRO A 141 -5.58 -8.23 -7.76
CA PRO A 141 -6.49 -7.10 -7.59
C PRO A 141 -6.89 -6.80 -6.14
N GLU A 142 -6.87 -7.82 -5.27
CA GLU A 142 -7.11 -7.69 -3.83
C GLU A 142 -5.89 -7.29 -3.01
N ALA A 143 -4.73 -7.08 -3.64
CA ALA A 143 -3.51 -6.71 -2.92
C ALA A 143 -3.71 -5.41 -2.14
N ILE A 144 -3.14 -5.36 -0.94
CA ILE A 144 -3.22 -4.17 -0.06
C ILE A 144 -1.84 -3.59 0.26
N ALA A 145 -1.81 -2.29 0.57
CA ALA A 145 -0.68 -1.61 1.18
C ALA A 145 -1.09 -1.10 2.56
N ILE A 146 -0.35 -1.49 3.60
CA ILE A 146 -0.57 -1.03 4.98
C ILE A 146 0.52 -0.02 5.33
N VAL A 147 0.13 1.23 5.59
CA VAL A 147 1.05 2.29 6.06
C VAL A 147 0.95 2.41 7.57
N CYS A 148 2.06 2.24 8.29
CA CYS A 148 2.14 2.44 9.73
C CYS A 148 2.80 3.79 10.03
N ALA A 149 2.07 4.73 10.64
CA ALA A 149 2.58 6.05 11.03
C ALA A 149 2.65 6.19 12.56
N PRO A 150 3.60 5.54 13.25
CA PRO A 150 3.58 5.38 14.72
C PRO A 150 3.68 6.70 15.50
N LYS A 151 4.19 7.79 14.91
CA LYS A 151 4.18 9.11 15.57
C LYS A 151 2.81 9.79 15.58
N HIS A 152 1.88 9.31 14.76
CA HIS A 152 0.54 9.87 14.60
C HIS A 152 -0.55 8.91 15.11
N ASP A 153 -0.15 7.79 15.72
CA ASP A 153 -1.05 6.87 16.42
C ASP A 153 -1.49 7.54 17.72
N LYS A 154 -2.80 7.79 17.87
CA LYS A 154 -3.40 8.52 19.00
C LYS A 154 -4.21 7.60 19.89
#